data_AF-A0A1M3P9T1-F1
#
_entry.id   AF-A0A1M3P9T1-F1
#
_cell.length_a   1.000
_cell.length_b   1.000
_cell.length_c   1.000
_cell.angle_alpha   90.00
_cell.angle_beta   90.00
_cell.angle_gamma   90.00
#
_symmetry.space_group_name_H-M   'P 1'
#
loop_
_entity.id
_entity.type
_entity.pdbx_description
1 polymer ?
#
loop_
_entity_poly.entity_id
_entity_poly.type
_entity_poly.pdbx_seq_one_letter_code
_entity_poly.pdbx_strand_id
1 'polypeptide(L)'
;MGAVSWTARDWRQFSALMLMALAAIPLTAIMAASLWIVHLYPRNHYAFWLGQSAAALIALDLIGLSAILGRRTFKIRVGDKELDMTGEDAERVLSTGDAA
;
A
#
# COMPACT_ATOMS: atom_id res chain seq x y z
N MET A 1 -9.83 13.13 28.91
CA MET A 1 -9.57 12.51 27.59
C MET A 1 -10.18 13.43 26.54
N GLY A 2 -9.35 14.24 25.88
CA GLY A 2 -9.84 15.19 24.86
C GLY A 2 -10.38 14.44 23.65
N ALA A 3 -11.58 14.79 23.18
CA ALA A 3 -12.15 14.20 21.97
C ALA A 3 -11.24 14.52 20.79
N VAL A 4 -10.66 13.49 20.19
CA VAL A 4 -9.87 13.62 18.96
C VAL A 4 -10.83 13.94 17.82
N SER A 5 -10.99 15.22 17.51
CA SER A 5 -11.83 15.67 16.38
C SER A 5 -11.03 15.57 15.08
N TRP A 6 -11.46 14.69 14.18
CA TRP A 6 -10.86 14.56 12.86
C TRP A 6 -11.12 15.80 12.01
N THR A 7 -10.09 16.30 11.31
CA THR A 7 -10.27 17.40 10.37
C THR A 7 -10.92 16.91 9.07
N ALA A 8 -11.54 17.82 8.31
CA ALA A 8 -12.10 17.49 6.99
C ALA A 8 -11.04 16.93 6.01
N ARG A 9 -9.76 17.30 6.20
CA ARG A 9 -8.63 16.76 5.42
C ARG A 9 -8.36 15.29 5.76
N ASP A 10 -8.39 14.94 7.05
CA ASP A 10 -8.15 13.56 7.50
C ASP A 10 -9.24 12.63 7.00
N TRP A 11 -10.51 13.09 6.99
CA TRP A 11 -11.63 12.34 6.42
C TRP A 11 -11.47 12.06 4.92
N ARG A 12 -11.05 13.06 4.12
CA ARG A 12 -10.82 12.88 2.67
C ARG A 12 -9.69 11.90 2.37
N GLN A 13 -8.64 11.90 3.20
CA GLN A 13 -7.51 10.99 3.04
C GLN A 13 -7.86 9.57 3.47
N PHE A 14 -8.60 9.42 4.57
CA PHE A 14 -9.06 8.12 5.04
C PHE A 14 -10.04 7.47 4.06
N SER A 15 -10.99 8.24 3.51
CA SER A 15 -11.91 7.72 2.50
C SER A 15 -11.17 7.32 1.22
N ALA A 16 -10.19 8.11 0.76
CA ALA A 16 -9.35 7.74 -0.38
C ALA A 16 -8.60 6.43 -0.14
N LEU A 17 -7.97 6.27 1.03
CA LEU A 17 -7.29 5.03 1.42
C LEU A 17 -8.24 3.83 1.47
N MET A 18 -9.41 3.99 2.08
CA MET A 18 -10.41 2.93 2.16
C MET A 18 -10.93 2.53 0.79
N LEU A 19 -11.19 3.50 -0.10
CA LEU A 19 -11.66 3.22 -1.45
C LEU A 19 -10.59 2.50 -2.30
N MET A 20 -9.33 2.91 -2.20
CA MET A 20 -8.20 2.24 -2.87
C MET A 20 -8.07 0.79 -2.37
N ALA A 21 -7.99 0.60 -1.06
CA ALA A 21 -7.90 -0.73 -0.45
C ALA A 21 -9.11 -1.64 -0.79
N LEU A 22 -10.32 -1.08 -0.83
CA LEU A 22 -11.53 -1.82 -1.24
C LEU A 22 -11.53 -2.15 -2.74
N ALA A 23 -10.98 -1.29 -3.59
CA ALA A 23 -10.92 -1.53 -5.03
C ALA A 23 -9.96 -2.67 -5.42
N ALA A 24 -8.93 -2.94 -4.61
CA ALA A 24 -8.03 -4.06 -4.82
C ALA A 24 -8.71 -5.44 -4.70
N ILE A 25 -9.75 -5.57 -3.86
CA ILE A 25 -10.46 -6.84 -3.62
C ILE A 25 -11.13 -7.40 -4.89
N PRO A 26 -12.02 -6.66 -5.59
CA PRO A 26 -12.63 -7.15 -6.81
C PRO A 26 -11.61 -7.37 -7.94
N LEU A 27 -10.58 -6.53 -8.04
CA LEU A 27 -9.50 -6.72 -9.03
C LEU A 27 -8.74 -8.04 -8.80
N THR A 28 -8.49 -8.38 -7.55
CA THR A 28 -7.85 -9.66 -7.18
C THR A 28 -8.74 -10.85 -7.56
N ALA A 29 -10.05 -10.74 -7.34
CA ALA A 29 -11.00 -11.77 -7.75
C ALA A 29 -11.05 -11.96 -9.28
N ILE A 30 -11.04 -10.86 -10.05
CA ILE A 30 -11.00 -10.89 -11.53
C ILE A 30 -9.69 -11.51 -12.02
N MET A 31 -8.55 -11.15 -11.41
CA MET A 31 -7.25 -11.75 -11.72
C MET A 31 -7.25 -13.26 -11.44
N ALA A 32 -7.76 -13.69 -10.29
CA ALA A 32 -7.84 -15.12 -9.95
C ALA A 32 -8.73 -15.90 -10.94
N ALA A 33 -9.91 -15.36 -11.27
CA ALA A 33 -10.84 -16.00 -12.22
C ALA A 33 -10.26 -16.08 -13.64
N SER A 34 -9.59 -15.02 -14.09
CA SER A 34 -8.95 -15.01 -15.41
C SER A 34 -7.79 -16.00 -15.50
N LEU A 35 -6.93 -16.08 -14.47
CA LEU A 35 -5.86 -17.08 -14.40
C LEU A 35 -6.41 -18.51 -14.34
N TRP A 36 -7.53 -18.72 -13.64
CA TRP A 36 -8.22 -20.01 -13.62
C TRP A 36 -8.70 -20.42 -15.03
N ILE A 37 -9.28 -19.48 -15.78
CA ILE A 37 -9.70 -19.73 -17.16
C ILE A 37 -8.49 -20.01 -18.06
N VAL A 38 -7.37 -19.29 -17.90
CA VAL A 38 -6.13 -19.55 -18.65
C VAL A 38 -5.57 -20.93 -18.32
N HIS A 39 -5.64 -21.36 -17.06
CA HIS A 39 -5.23 -22.71 -16.65
C HIS A 39 -6.05 -23.79 -17.37
N LEU A 40 -7.36 -23.61 -17.51
CA LEU A 40 -8.24 -24.56 -18.22
C LEU A 40 -8.12 -24.45 -19.74
N TYR A 41 -7.95 -23.24 -20.28
CA TYR A 41 -7.92 -22.92 -21.70
C TYR A 41 -6.70 -22.06 -22.03
N PRO A 42 -5.50 -22.65 -22.15
CA PRO A 42 -4.25 -21.89 -22.31
C PRO A 42 -4.15 -21.13 -23.64
N ARG A 43 -4.99 -21.46 -24.63
CA ARG A 43 -5.09 -20.73 -25.89
C ARG A 43 -6.06 -19.55 -25.84
N ASN A 44 -6.67 -19.26 -24.69
CA ASN A 44 -7.56 -18.10 -24.56
C ASN A 44 -6.74 -16.83 -24.27
N HIS A 45 -6.33 -16.15 -25.33
CA HIS A 45 -5.53 -14.91 -25.26
C HIS A 45 -6.25 -13.79 -24.50
N TYR A 46 -7.58 -13.71 -24.58
CA TYR A 46 -8.36 -12.67 -23.90
C TYR A 46 -8.33 -12.83 -22.38
N ALA A 47 -8.44 -14.06 -21.88
CA ALA A 47 -8.34 -14.34 -20.44
C ALA A 47 -6.94 -14.00 -19.90
N PHE A 48 -5.89 -14.28 -20.68
CA PHE A 48 -4.52 -13.91 -20.31
C PHE A 48 -4.33 -12.40 -20.20
N TRP A 49 -4.75 -11.65 -21.23
CA TRP A 49 -4.65 -10.19 -21.22
C TRP A 49 -5.50 -9.54 -20.12
N LEU A 50 -6.67 -10.11 -19.83
CA LEU A 50 -7.52 -9.66 -18.72
C LEU A 50 -6.79 -9.83 -17.38
N GLY A 51 -6.21 -11.01 -17.12
CA GLY A 51 -5.46 -11.28 -15.89
C GLY A 51 -4.23 -10.39 -15.75
N GLN A 52 -3.48 -10.21 -16.84
CA GLN A 52 -2.30 -9.34 -16.85
C GLN A 52 -2.65 -7.87 -16.60
N SER A 53 -3.76 -7.39 -17.18
CA SER A 53 -4.25 -6.02 -16.97
C SER A 53 -4.76 -5.83 -15.55
N ALA A 54 -5.47 -6.81 -14.99
CA ALA A 54 -5.89 -6.79 -13.59
C ALA A 54 -4.68 -6.75 -12.63
N ALA A 55 -3.64 -7.54 -12.89
CA ALA A 55 -2.40 -7.52 -12.12
C ALA A 55 -1.71 -6.14 -12.17
N ALA A 56 -1.68 -5.51 -13.35
CA ALA A 56 -1.11 -4.17 -13.50
C ALA A 56 -1.90 -3.10 -12.72
N LEU A 57 -3.23 -3.17 -12.73
CA LEU A 57 -4.08 -2.27 -11.94
C LEU A 57 -3.88 -2.45 -10.43
N ILE A 58 -3.74 -3.70 -9.96
CA ILE A 58 -3.42 -3.99 -8.55
C ILE A 58 -2.06 -3.39 -8.19
N ALA A 59 -1.04 -3.55 -9.04
CA ALA A 59 0.28 -2.97 -8.79
C ALA A 59 0.23 -1.44 -8.69
N LEU A 60 -0.53 -0.77 -9.55
CA LEU A 60 -0.73 0.69 -9.49
C LEU A 60 -1.45 1.12 -8.20
N ASP A 61 -2.46 0.36 -7.77
CA ASP A 61 -3.17 0.63 -6.52
C ASP A 61 -2.23 0.50 -5.31
N LEU A 62 -1.39 -0.54 -5.27
CA LEU A 62 -0.37 -0.74 -4.24
C LEU A 62 0.68 0.38 -4.23
N ILE A 63 1.12 0.85 -5.39
CA ILE A 63 2.03 2.01 -5.50
C ILE A 63 1.36 3.26 -4.94
N GLY A 64 0.09 3.49 -5.28
CA GLY A 64 -0.70 4.61 -4.77
C GLY A 64 -0.88 4.56 -3.25
N LEU A 65 -1.19 3.38 -2.70
CA LEU A 65 -1.24 3.13 -1.26
C LEU A 65 0.11 3.38 -0.60
N SER A 66 1.20 2.90 -1.20
CA SER A 66 2.57 3.13 -0.72
C SER A 66 2.94 4.61 -0.73
N ALA A 67 2.48 5.39 -1.72
CA ALA A 67 2.74 6.84 -1.80
C ALA A 67 1.94 7.65 -0.75
N ILE A 68 0.81 7.12 -0.28
CA ILE A 68 0.02 7.73 0.80
C ILE A 68 0.57 7.32 2.16
N LEU A 69 0.88 6.03 2.36
CA LEU A 69 1.46 5.51 3.60
C LEU A 69 2.89 6.03 3.81
N GLY A 70 3.75 5.98 2.79
CA GLY A 70 5.15 6.43 2.87
C GLY A 70 5.32 7.92 3.19
N ARG A 71 4.27 8.73 3.04
CA ARG A 71 4.24 10.12 3.55
C ARG A 71 3.94 10.23 5.05
N ARG A 72 3.56 9.15 5.73
CA ARG A 72 3.11 9.14 7.14
C ARG A 72 3.67 8.01 8.02
N THR A 73 4.25 6.94 7.47
CA THR A 73 4.93 5.86 8.24
C THR A 73 6.44 6.20 8.33
N PHE A 74 7.06 6.51 9.47
CA PHE A 74 6.81 6.08 10.84
C PHE A 74 7.27 7.14 11.86
N LYS A 75 6.33 7.68 12.65
CA LYS A 75 6.64 8.24 13.96
C LYS A 75 6.55 7.11 14.99
N ILE A 76 7.62 6.34 15.15
CA ILE A 76 7.72 5.38 16.26
C ILE A 76 8.41 6.10 17.41
N ARG A 77 7.70 6.23 18.54
CA ARG A 77 8.23 6.83 19.76
C ARG A 77 9.06 5.76 20.49
N VAL A 78 10.39 5.83 20.35
CA VAL A 78 11.32 5.02 21.15
C VAL A 78 11.82 5.89 22.30
N GLY A 79 11.24 5.70 23.49
CA GLY A 79 11.55 6.53 24.67
C GLY A 79 10.94 7.93 24.60
N ASP A 80 11.71 8.95 25.00
CA ASP A 80 11.24 10.35 25.14
C ASP A 80 11.42 11.21 23.88
N LYS A 81 11.77 10.60 22.73
CA LYS A 81 12.00 11.32 21.47
C LYS A 81 11.07 10.80 20.37
N GLU A 82 10.38 11.72 19.69
CA GLU A 82 9.70 11.46 18.43
C GLU A 82 10.74 11.47 17.31
N LEU A 83 10.89 10.36 16.59
CA LEU A 83 11.77 10.25 15.43
C LEU A 83 10.91 10.04 14.18
N ASP A 84 10.99 10.97 13.23
CA ASP A 84 10.47 10.81 11.87
C ASP A 84 11.52 10.03 11.08
N MET A 85 11.33 8.71 10.91
CA MET A 85 12.21 7.90 10.08
C MET A 85 11.86 8.08 8.60
N THR A 86 12.47 9.07 7.95
CA THR A 86 12.67 9.04 6.50
C THR A 86 13.99 8.33 6.20
N GLY A 87 14.02 7.53 5.13
CA GLY A 87 15.04 6.51 4.81
C GLY A 87 16.51 6.96 4.69
N GLU A 88 16.84 8.22 4.96
CA GLU A 88 18.23 8.70 5.07
C GLU A 88 18.74 8.71 6.54
N ASP A 89 17.84 8.91 7.52
CA ASP A 89 18.21 8.96 8.95
C ASP A 89 18.23 7.57 9.61
N ALA A 90 17.49 6.60 9.08
CA ALA A 90 17.52 5.21 9.57
C ALA A 90 18.89 4.55 9.31
N GLU A 91 19.52 4.88 8.18
CA GLU A 91 20.85 4.36 7.80
C GLU A 91 21.95 4.99 8.69
N ARG A 92 21.75 6.22 9.15
CA ARG A 92 22.67 6.91 10.06
C ARG A 92 22.65 6.37 11.49
N VAL A 93 21.50 5.89 11.96
CA VAL A 93 21.39 5.26 13.29
C VAL A 93 21.91 3.82 13.27
N LEU A 94 21.67 3.05 12.20
CA LEU A 94 22.25 1.71 12.03
C LEU A 94 23.78 1.73 11.93
N SER A 95 24.37 2.75 11.30
CA SER A 95 25.84 2.91 11.27
C SER A 95 26.46 3.41 12.58
N THR A 96 25.67 4.02 13.48
CA THR A 96 26.15 4.46 14.81
C THR A 96 25.93 3.39 15.89
N GLY A 97 25.03 2.43 15.65
CA GLY A 97 24.69 1.35 16.60
C GLY A 97 25.69 0.20 16.69
N ASP A 98 26.68 0.12 15.80
CA ASP A 98 27.78 -0.86 15.81
C ASP A 98 29.08 -0.31 16.44
N ALA A 99 29.03 0.88 17.06
CA ALA A 99 30.20 1.55 17.66
C ALA A 99 30.06 1.78 19.18
N ALA A 100 29.39 0.87 19.89
CA ALA A 100 29.36 0.86 21.35
C ALA A 100 29.61 -0.56 21.90
#